data_AF-A0A5B2VMN8-F1
#
_entry.id   AF-A0A5B2VMN8-F1
#
_cell.length_a   1.000
_cell.length_b   1.000
_cell.length_c   1.000
_cell.angle_alpha   90.00
_cell.angle_beta   90.00
_cell.angle_gamma   90.00
#
_symmetry.space_group_name_H-M   'P 1'
#
loop_
_entity.id
_entity.type
_entity.pdbx_description
1 polymer ?
#
loop_
_entity_poly.entity_id
_entity_poly.type
_entity_poly.pdbx_seq_one_letter_code
_entity_poly.pdbx_strand_id
1 'polypeptide(L)'
;MVDETDIRIGNLVWYYDLYMVETIFRVEGILEGNVYSTILPKSKIALQKVNPIVLDIDHLMGFGFLPGEKEYGEDENVFSFRYNHKDSIYIRNDGDCFQPLTAAKNGLLPYGRPLVHVHQLQNLCYDLTREEIFLT
;
A
#
# COMPACT_ATOMS: atom_id res chain seq x y z
N MET A 1 -13.83 4.30 -5.56
CA MET A 1 -13.92 3.17 -6.51
C MET A 1 -12.57 3.07 -7.18
N VAL A 2 -12.00 1.86 -7.28
CA VAL A 2 -10.66 1.63 -7.87
C VAL A 2 -10.76 1.77 -9.38
N ASP A 3 -9.90 2.57 -10.02
CA ASP A 3 -9.76 2.57 -11.48
C ASP A 3 -8.83 1.43 -11.93
N GLU A 4 -8.94 0.98 -13.18
CA GLU A 4 -8.11 -0.10 -13.72
C GLU A 4 -6.64 0.28 -13.70
N THR A 5 -6.34 1.58 -13.84
CA THR A 5 -4.98 2.12 -13.77
C THR A 5 -4.41 2.22 -12.35
N ASP A 6 -5.26 2.10 -11.31
CA ASP A 6 -4.84 2.28 -9.92
C ASP A 6 -4.27 0.98 -9.32
N ILE A 7 -4.57 -0.17 -9.93
CA ILE A 7 -4.16 -1.49 -9.43
C ILE A 7 -3.29 -2.26 -10.43
N ARG A 8 -2.40 -3.07 -9.89
CA ARG A 8 -1.55 -4.02 -10.63
C ARG A 8 -1.78 -5.45 -10.15
N ILE A 9 -1.33 -6.41 -10.95
CA ILE A 9 -1.16 -7.80 -10.51
C ILE A 9 -0.29 -7.80 -9.24
N GLY A 10 -0.72 -8.53 -8.22
CA GLY A 10 -0.10 -8.56 -6.90
C GLY A 10 -0.78 -7.68 -5.86
N ASN A 11 -1.56 -6.66 -6.26
CA ASN A 11 -2.23 -5.79 -5.29
C ASN A 11 -3.32 -6.53 -4.49
N LEU A 12 -3.49 -6.08 -3.25
CA LEU A 12 -4.58 -6.50 -2.38
C LEU A 12 -5.77 -5.56 -2.54
N VAL A 13 -6.92 -6.16 -2.70
CA VAL A 13 -8.22 -5.49 -2.85
C VAL A 13 -9.27 -6.33 -2.12
N TRP A 14 -10.49 -5.81 -2.00
CA TRP A 14 -11.57 -6.58 -1.40
C TRP A 14 -12.88 -6.42 -2.15
N TYR A 15 -13.82 -7.32 -1.90
CA TYR A 15 -15.18 -7.27 -2.42
C TYR A 15 -16.17 -7.83 -1.38
N TYR A 16 -17.46 -7.56 -1.55
CA TYR A 16 -18.51 -8.27 -0.80
C TYR A 16 -18.84 -9.59 -1.48
N ASP A 17 -18.70 -10.69 -0.75
CA ASP A 17 -19.07 -12.01 -1.24
C ASP A 17 -20.59 -12.23 -1.28
N LEU A 18 -21.01 -13.46 -1.61
CA LEU A 18 -22.43 -13.82 -1.67
C LEU A 18 -23.15 -13.74 -0.31
N TYR A 19 -22.41 -13.70 0.80
CA TYR A 19 -22.90 -13.58 2.16
C TYR A 19 -22.76 -12.16 2.72
N MET A 20 -22.41 -11.17 1.88
CA MET A 20 -22.14 -9.78 2.26
C MET A 20 -20.96 -9.64 3.24
N VAL A 21 -20.00 -10.57 3.18
CA VAL A 21 -18.78 -10.52 3.97
C VAL A 21 -17.66 -9.88 3.14
N GLU A 22 -16.92 -8.96 3.76
CA GLU A 22 -15.72 -8.38 3.16
C GLU A 22 -14.66 -9.44 2.98
N THR A 23 -14.34 -9.74 1.73
CA THR A 23 -13.36 -10.75 1.36
C THR A 23 -12.20 -10.07 0.67
N ILE A 24 -11.05 -10.06 1.34
CA ILE A 24 -9.78 -9.59 0.78
C ILE A 24 -9.23 -10.66 -0.16
N PHE A 25 -8.72 -10.24 -1.31
CA PHE A 25 -8.07 -11.12 -2.26
C PHE A 25 -6.94 -10.40 -2.98
N ARG A 26 -6.01 -11.21 -3.51
CA ARG A 26 -4.92 -10.73 -4.36
C ARG A 26 -5.34 -10.74 -5.82
N VAL A 27 -5.04 -9.66 -6.53
CA VAL A 27 -5.19 -9.56 -7.98
C VAL A 27 -4.16 -10.46 -8.66
N GLU A 28 -4.62 -11.44 -9.44
CA GLU A 28 -3.76 -12.34 -10.24
C GLU A 28 -3.81 -12.01 -11.73
N GLY A 29 -4.83 -11.28 -12.18
CA GLY A 29 -4.95 -10.79 -13.55
C GLY A 29 -5.98 -9.68 -13.67
N ILE A 30 -5.83 -8.84 -14.69
CA ILE A 30 -6.77 -7.76 -15.02
C ILE A 30 -7.01 -7.84 -16.53
N LEU A 31 -8.27 -8.01 -16.94
CA LEU A 31 -8.65 -8.12 -18.34
C LEU A 31 -10.12 -7.76 -18.55
N GLU A 32 -10.41 -6.96 -19.57
CA GLU A 32 -11.78 -6.62 -20.02
C GLU A 32 -12.68 -6.13 -18.87
N GLY A 33 -12.16 -5.23 -18.03
CA GLY A 33 -12.90 -4.68 -16.88
C GLY A 33 -13.18 -5.69 -15.75
N ASN A 34 -12.47 -6.81 -15.73
CA ASN A 34 -12.55 -7.82 -14.66
C ASN A 34 -11.20 -8.00 -13.98
N VAL A 35 -11.27 -8.27 -12.69
CA VAL A 35 -10.14 -8.70 -11.85
C VAL A 35 -10.25 -10.20 -11.66
N TYR A 36 -9.14 -10.89 -11.85
CA TYR A 36 -9.04 -12.34 -11.79
C TYR A 36 -8.25 -12.76 -10.55
N SER A 37 -8.71 -13.82 -9.92
CA SER A 37 -8.02 -14.46 -8.80
C SER A 37 -8.59 -15.86 -8.59
N THR A 38 -7.72 -16.84 -8.39
CA THR A 38 -8.08 -18.25 -8.22
C THR A 38 -9.01 -18.51 -7.03
N ILE A 39 -8.99 -17.64 -6.02
CA ILE A 39 -9.83 -17.77 -4.82
C ILE A 39 -11.26 -17.21 -4.99
N LEU A 40 -11.54 -16.54 -6.11
CA LEU A 40 -12.86 -15.95 -6.37
C LEU A 40 -13.86 -16.98 -6.91
N PRO A 41 -15.17 -16.81 -6.65
CA PRO A 41 -16.22 -17.52 -7.37
C PRO A 41 -16.09 -17.27 -8.88
N LYS A 42 -16.00 -18.34 -9.69
CA LYS A 42 -15.74 -18.27 -11.14
C LYS A 42 -14.41 -17.61 -11.52
N SER A 43 -13.49 -17.50 -10.56
CA SER A 43 -12.14 -16.96 -10.71
C SER A 43 -12.05 -15.51 -11.20
N LYS A 44 -13.16 -14.76 -11.17
CA LYS A 44 -13.19 -13.35 -11.59
C LYS A 44 -14.32 -12.55 -10.96
N ILE A 45 -14.12 -11.25 -10.86
CA ILE A 45 -15.13 -10.27 -10.49
C ILE A 45 -15.01 -9.01 -11.34
N ALA A 46 -16.13 -8.36 -11.62
CA ALA A 46 -16.13 -7.07 -12.29
C ALA A 46 -15.38 -6.02 -11.45
N LEU A 47 -14.49 -5.25 -12.07
CA LEU A 47 -13.66 -4.24 -11.41
C LEU A 47 -14.50 -3.23 -10.60
N GLN A 48 -15.69 -2.87 -11.09
CA GLN A 48 -16.61 -1.95 -10.41
C GLN A 48 -17.10 -2.43 -9.04
N LYS A 49 -16.96 -3.74 -8.75
CA LYS A 49 -17.31 -4.35 -7.45
C LYS A 49 -16.10 -4.51 -6.53
N VAL A 50 -14.91 -4.14 -7.00
CA VAL A 50 -13.66 -4.23 -6.27
C VAL A 50 -13.42 -2.91 -5.54
N ASN A 51 -13.05 -3.02 -4.27
CA ASN A 51 -12.82 -1.90 -3.39
C ASN A 51 -11.35 -1.86 -2.94
N PRO A 52 -10.80 -0.66 -2.73
CA PRO A 52 -9.47 -0.53 -2.17
C PRO A 52 -9.49 -0.84 -0.67
N ILE A 53 -8.41 -1.42 -0.17
CA ILE A 53 -8.19 -1.55 1.27
C ILE A 53 -7.61 -0.22 1.77
N VAL A 54 -8.18 0.32 2.84
CA VAL A 54 -7.66 1.53 3.50
C VAL A 54 -6.31 1.21 4.11
N LEU A 55 -5.33 2.08 3.88
CA LEU A 55 -4.00 1.94 4.45
C LEU A 55 -4.04 2.34 5.93
N ASP A 56 -3.37 1.55 6.78
CA ASP A 56 -3.15 1.87 8.18
C ASP A 56 -1.68 1.63 8.60
N ILE A 57 -1.39 1.89 9.88
CA ILE A 57 -0.05 1.71 10.46
C ILE A 57 0.37 0.25 10.45
N ASP A 58 -0.54 -0.70 10.70
CA ASP A 58 -0.23 -2.13 10.76
C ASP A 58 0.23 -2.63 9.38
N HIS A 59 -0.37 -2.13 8.30
CA HIS A 59 0.10 -2.41 6.95
C HIS A 59 1.53 -1.87 6.76
N LEU A 60 1.82 -0.61 7.09
CA LEU A 60 3.17 -0.04 6.98
C LEU A 60 4.21 -0.89 7.72
N MET A 61 3.91 -1.27 8.95
CA MET A 61 4.79 -2.13 9.76
C MET A 61 4.96 -3.51 9.11
N GLY A 62 3.90 -4.09 8.56
CA GLY A 62 3.97 -5.33 7.81
C GLY A 62 4.82 -5.24 6.54
N PHE A 63 4.90 -4.05 5.91
CA PHE A 63 5.84 -3.77 4.81
C PHE A 63 7.29 -3.52 5.29
N GLY A 64 7.55 -3.59 6.60
CA GLY A 64 8.88 -3.38 7.19
C GLY A 64 9.24 -1.92 7.46
N PHE A 65 8.26 -1.02 7.43
CA PHE A 65 8.46 0.35 7.89
C PHE A 65 8.47 0.40 9.42
N LEU A 66 9.46 1.09 10.00
CA LEU A 66 9.58 1.24 11.45
C LEU A 66 9.32 2.69 11.87
N PRO A 67 8.51 2.95 12.90
CA PRO A 67 8.29 4.29 13.43
C PRO A 67 9.60 4.86 14.00
N GLY A 68 9.73 6.18 13.95
CA GLY A 68 10.84 6.88 14.59
C GLY A 68 10.85 6.69 16.10
N GLU A 69 12.05 6.63 16.68
CA GLU A 69 12.24 6.45 18.11
C GLU A 69 12.43 7.79 18.85
N LYS A 70 11.48 8.15 19.70
CA LYS A 70 11.50 9.40 20.48
C LYS A 70 12.73 9.52 21.39
N GLU A 71 13.22 8.40 21.93
CA GLU A 71 14.42 8.37 22.77
C GLU A 71 15.68 8.83 22.03
N TYR A 72 15.69 8.71 20.70
CA TYR A 72 16.75 9.17 19.81
C TYR A 72 16.45 10.54 19.16
N GLY A 73 15.36 11.20 19.55
CA GLY A 73 14.95 12.50 19.03
C GLY A 73 14.27 12.44 17.65
N GLU A 74 13.77 11.27 17.25
CA GLU A 74 13.02 11.09 16.01
C GLU A 74 11.52 11.35 16.20
N ASP A 75 10.80 11.58 15.11
CA ASP A 75 9.34 11.76 15.11
C ASP A 75 8.64 10.40 15.03
N GLU A 76 7.87 10.05 16.06
CA GLU A 76 7.11 8.79 16.16
C GLU A 76 6.07 8.62 15.04
N ASN A 77 5.67 9.73 14.38
CA ASN A 77 4.75 9.70 13.25
C ASN A 77 5.47 9.51 11.92
N VAL A 78 6.81 9.52 11.89
CA VAL A 78 7.61 9.30 10.69
C VAL A 78 8.14 7.89 10.70
N PHE A 79 7.71 7.13 9.71
CA PHE A 79 8.11 5.75 9.49
C PHE A 79 9.22 5.68 8.46
N SER A 80 10.23 4.84 8.70
CA SER A 80 11.35 4.66 7.79
C SER A 80 11.44 3.22 7.29
N PHE A 81 11.68 3.07 5.98
CA PHE A 81 12.02 1.81 5.35
C PHE A 81 13.45 1.87 4.84
N ARG A 82 14.30 0.97 5.34
CA ARG A 82 15.72 0.90 4.97
C ARG A 82 15.86 0.17 3.64
N TYR A 83 15.91 0.93 2.56
CA TYR A 83 16.03 0.39 1.20
C TYR A 83 17.50 0.12 0.82
N ASN A 84 18.47 0.81 1.43
CA ASN A 84 19.88 0.40 1.56
C ASN A 84 20.54 1.24 2.69
N HIS A 85 21.83 1.01 3.01
CA HIS A 85 22.53 1.76 4.08
C HIS A 85 22.65 3.29 3.84
N LYS A 86 22.32 3.80 2.64
CA LYS A 86 22.45 5.20 2.23
C LYS A 86 21.11 5.87 1.89
N ASP A 87 20.09 5.09 1.55
CA ASP A 87 18.80 5.55 1.06
C ASP A 87 17.69 4.91 1.90
N SER A 88 16.97 5.78 2.63
CA SER A 88 15.77 5.42 3.38
C SER A 88 14.56 6.09 2.73
N ILE A 89 13.44 5.38 2.70
CA ILE A 89 12.14 5.95 2.36
C ILE A 89 11.47 6.35 3.66
N TYR A 90 11.01 7.59 3.73
CA TYR A 90 10.30 8.11 4.88
C TYR A 90 8.83 8.31 4.53
N ILE A 91 7.93 7.94 5.43
CA ILE A 91 6.49 8.14 5.28
C ILE A 91 5.97 8.69 6.60
N ARG A 92 5.31 9.86 6.57
CA ARG A 92 4.68 10.42 7.76
C ARG A 92 3.22 10.05 7.82
N ASN A 93 2.75 9.66 9.00
CA ASN A 93 1.33 9.53 9.29
C ASN A 93 0.73 10.92 9.60
N ASP A 94 -0.16 11.40 8.74
CA ASP A 94 -0.89 12.66 8.92
C ASP A 94 -2.32 12.43 9.49
N GLY A 95 -2.60 11.23 10.00
CA GLY A 95 -3.88 10.81 10.57
C GLY A 95 -4.77 10.12 9.54
N ASP A 96 -5.22 10.86 8.53
CA ASP A 96 -6.14 10.35 7.49
C ASP A 96 -5.40 9.78 6.26
N CYS A 97 -4.09 9.99 6.18
CA CYS A 97 -3.27 9.56 5.07
C CYS A 97 -1.79 9.46 5.45
N PHE A 98 -1.00 8.90 4.54
CA PHE A 98 0.42 8.68 4.70
C PHE A 98 1.20 9.44 3.64
N GLN A 99 2.01 10.41 4.06
CA GLN A 99 2.74 11.33 3.20
C GLN A 99 4.19 10.86 2.99
N PRO A 100 4.60 10.49 1.76
CA PRO A 100 6.00 10.23 1.48
C PRO A 100 6.87 11.47 1.70
N LEU A 101 8.04 11.26 2.28
CA LEU A 101 9.02 12.27 2.65
C LEU A 101 10.41 11.93 2.06
N THR A 102 11.14 12.96 1.64
CA THR A 102 12.51 12.84 1.14
C THR A 102 13.47 13.68 1.98
N ALA A 103 14.72 13.23 2.10
CA ALA A 103 15.76 13.93 2.83
C ALA A 103 16.26 15.16 2.04
N ALA A 104 16.28 16.32 2.68
CA ALA A 104 16.81 17.57 2.16
C ALA A 104 17.75 18.23 3.18
N LYS A 105 18.47 19.29 2.75
CA LYS A 105 19.45 20.00 3.60
C LYS A 105 18.88 20.51 4.93
N ASN A 106 17.58 20.78 4.98
CA ASN A 106 16.89 21.35 6.14
C ASN A 106 15.97 20.35 6.85
N GLY A 107 16.11 19.05 6.58
CA GLY A 107 15.27 18.00 7.14
C GLY A 107 14.43 17.27 6.08
N LEU A 108 13.34 16.64 6.51
CA LEU A 108 12.47 15.86 5.63
C LEU A 108 11.42 16.76 4.96
N LEU A 109 11.24 16.62 3.64
CA LEU A 109 10.24 17.36 2.87
C LEU A 109 9.24 16.41 2.20
N PRO A 110 7.94 16.76 2.17
CA PRO A 110 6.94 15.95 1.50
C PRO A 110 7.12 15.95 -0.01
N TYR A 111 6.86 14.81 -0.64
CA TYR A 111 6.84 14.66 -2.09
C TYR A 111 5.76 13.67 -2.54
N GLY A 112 5.36 13.76 -3.80
CA GLY A 112 4.33 12.88 -4.36
C GLY A 112 2.93 13.14 -3.80
N ARG A 113 2.02 12.21 -4.05
CA ARG A 113 0.64 12.25 -3.52
C ARG A 113 0.58 11.48 -2.19
N PRO A 114 -0.24 11.92 -1.23
CA PRO A 114 -0.52 11.13 -0.05
C PRO A 114 -1.10 9.76 -0.41
N LEU A 115 -0.69 8.74 0.35
CA LEU A 115 -1.17 7.37 0.25
C LEU A 115 -2.34 7.20 1.22
N VAL A 116 -3.45 6.69 0.71
CA VAL A 116 -4.70 6.43 1.45
C VAL A 116 -5.05 4.94 1.42
N HIS A 117 -4.56 4.20 0.43
CA HIS A 117 -4.92 2.80 0.21
C HIS A 117 -3.70 1.88 0.10
N VAL A 118 -3.87 0.62 0.51
CA VAL A 118 -2.80 -0.40 0.54
C VAL A 118 -2.16 -0.61 -0.83
N HIS A 119 -2.94 -0.62 -1.91
CA HIS A 119 -2.41 -0.79 -3.26
C HIS A 119 -1.40 0.31 -3.64
N GLN A 120 -1.56 1.54 -3.11
CA GLN A 120 -0.65 2.65 -3.39
C GLN A 120 0.70 2.44 -2.70
N LEU A 121 0.69 1.93 -1.47
CA LEU A 121 1.92 1.51 -0.78
C LEU A 121 2.57 0.32 -1.48
N GLN A 122 1.78 -0.68 -1.89
CA GLN A 122 2.27 -1.83 -2.66
C GLN A 122 2.94 -1.44 -3.98
N ASN A 123 2.41 -0.41 -4.65
CA ASN A 123 2.96 0.10 -5.90
C ASN A 123 4.24 0.89 -5.64
N LEU A 124 4.25 1.76 -4.61
CA LEU A 124 5.45 2.48 -4.19
C LEU A 124 6.60 1.52 -3.84
N CYS A 125 6.32 0.51 -3.01
CA CYS A 125 7.31 -0.50 -2.63
C CYS A 125 7.82 -1.26 -3.85
N TYR A 126 6.93 -1.70 -4.75
CA TYR A 126 7.34 -2.41 -5.96
C TYR A 126 8.17 -1.55 -6.92
N ASP A 127 7.85 -0.28 -7.08
CA ASP A 127 8.64 0.62 -7.93
C ASP A 127 10.06 0.80 -7.40
N LEU A 128 10.23 0.74 -6.09
CA LEU A 128 11.51 0.87 -5.41
C LEU A 128 12.24 -0.48 -5.42
N THR A 129 11.67 -1.54 -4.87
CA THR A 129 12.36 -2.83 -4.66
C THR A 129 12.32 -3.76 -5.86
N ARG A 130 11.35 -3.59 -6.77
CA ARG A 130 10.96 -4.59 -7.79
C ARG A 130 10.50 -5.92 -7.21
N GLU A 131 10.22 -5.96 -5.91
CA GLU A 131 9.73 -7.14 -5.20
C GLU A 131 8.23 -7.02 -4.92
N GLU A 132 7.53 -8.13 -5.13
CA GLU A 132 6.15 -8.27 -4.64
C GLU A 132 6.20 -8.54 -3.15
N ILE A 133 6.10 -7.49 -2.34
CA ILE A 133 6.01 -7.64 -0.89
C ILE A 133 4.58 -8.05 -0.55
N PHE A 134 4.43 -9.29 -0.08
CA PHE A 134 3.16 -9.84 0.36
C PHE A 134 3.03 -9.67 1.87
N LEU A 135 1.97 -9.00 2.31
CA LEU A 135 1.53 -9.10 3.70
C LEU A 135 0.94 -10.50 3.90
N THR A 136 1.61 -11.32 4.70
CA THR A 136 1.12 -12.63 5.16
C THR A 136 0.20 -12.52 6.35
#